data_AF-D1YH31-F1
#
_entry.id   AF-D1YH31-F1
#
_cell.length_a   1.000
_cell.length_b   1.000
_cell.length_c   1.000
_cell.angle_alpha   90.00
_cell.angle_beta   90.00
_cell.angle_gamma   90.00
#
_symmetry.space_group_name_H-M   'P 1'
#
loop_
_entity.id
_entity.type
_entity.pdbx_description
1 polymer ?
#
loop_
_entity_poly.entity_id
_entity_poly.type
_entity_poly.pdbx_seq_one_letter_code
_entity_poly.pdbx_strand_id
1 'polypeptide(L)'
;MSEELRCIGCGSILQDQDPKKSGYLPTSALKKALTSDDNEVYCQRCFRLRHYNEIMPVEENNDDFLALLNSISQKKALVVNVVDLFDFSNSLISSIKRFIGGNEYILVGNKVDLFPKNSKESKIKDWMRQEANRNGLKPEKIFLVSAAKKKI
;
A
#
# COMPACT_ATOMS: atom_id res chain seq x y z
N MET A 1 -20.60 20.73 -3.54
CA MET A 1 -19.40 19.93 -3.85
C MET A 1 -19.88 18.52 -4.03
N SER A 2 -19.92 18.00 -5.26
CA SER A 2 -20.37 16.63 -5.51
C SER A 2 -19.33 15.67 -4.95
N GLU A 3 -19.70 14.88 -3.94
CA GLU A 3 -18.83 13.83 -3.41
C GLU A 3 -18.54 12.83 -4.52
N GLU A 4 -17.27 12.71 -4.90
CA GLU A 4 -16.83 11.72 -5.88
C GLU A 4 -16.92 10.33 -5.25
N LEU A 5 -17.77 9.46 -5.80
CA LEU A 5 -17.91 8.10 -5.32
C LEU A 5 -16.63 7.30 -5.63
N ARG A 6 -16.04 6.69 -4.59
CA ARG A 6 -14.74 6.01 -4.68
C ARG A 6 -14.88 4.52 -4.39
N CYS A 7 -14.07 3.73 -5.08
CA CYS A 7 -13.96 2.30 -4.83
C CYS A 7 -13.35 2.05 -3.44
N ILE A 8 -14.02 1.27 -2.58
CA ILE A 8 -13.48 0.91 -1.25
C ILE A 8 -12.27 -0.04 -1.30
N GLY A 9 -12.02 -0.66 -2.46
CA GLY A 9 -10.88 -1.57 -2.65
C GLY A 9 -9.60 -0.85 -3.06
N CYS A 10 -9.63 -0.05 -4.13
CA CYS A 10 -8.45 0.61 -4.70
C CYS A 10 -8.46 2.14 -4.59
N GLY A 11 -9.52 2.75 -4.08
CA GLY A 11 -9.62 4.21 -3.88
C GLY A 11 -9.84 5.05 -5.15
N SER A 12 -9.91 4.43 -6.33
CA SER A 12 -10.18 5.12 -7.59
C SER A 12 -11.59 5.69 -7.63
N ILE A 13 -11.76 6.83 -8.30
CA ILE A 13 -13.08 7.40 -8.63
C ILE A 13 -13.82 6.40 -9.51
N LEU A 14 -15.06 6.10 -9.17
CA LEU A 14 -15.90 5.17 -9.93
C LEU A 14 -16.36 5.81 -11.25
N GLN A 15 -16.29 5.04 -12.33
CA GLN A 15 -16.62 5.50 -13.68
C GLN A 15 -17.17 4.35 -14.53
N ASP A 16 -18.00 4.65 -15.53
CA ASP A 16 -18.61 3.66 -16.42
C ASP A 16 -18.25 3.85 -17.90
N GLN A 17 -17.23 4.67 -18.19
CA GLN A 17 -16.83 5.12 -19.52
C GLN A 17 -15.82 4.20 -20.19
N ASP A 18 -14.81 3.72 -19.44
CA ASP A 18 -13.70 2.94 -20.00
C ASP A 18 -13.38 1.70 -19.15
N PRO A 19 -13.68 0.47 -19.65
CA PRO A 19 -13.40 -0.78 -18.94
C PRO A 19 -11.92 -1.06 -18.67
N LYS A 20 -11.01 -0.39 -19.37
CA LYS A 20 -9.56 -0.55 -19.18
C LYS A 20 -8.98 0.35 -18.10
N LYS A 21 -9.72 1.37 -17.66
CA LYS A 21 -9.26 2.34 -16.65
C LYS A 21 -9.69 1.95 -15.25
N SER A 22 -8.90 2.38 -14.26
CA SER A 22 -9.23 2.25 -12.85
C SER A 22 -10.62 2.81 -12.53
N GLY A 23 -11.32 2.15 -11.62
CA GLY A 23 -12.65 2.58 -11.17
C GLY A 23 -13.79 2.14 -12.08
N TYR A 24 -13.55 1.38 -13.14
CA TYR A 24 -14.62 0.93 -14.01
C TYR A 24 -15.64 0.04 -13.29
N LEU A 25 -16.92 0.31 -13.53
CA LEU A 25 -18.03 -0.61 -13.28
C LEU A 25 -19.13 -0.37 -14.33
N PRO A 26 -19.96 -1.38 -14.65
CA PRO A 26 -21.06 -1.20 -15.60
C PRO A 26 -22.01 -0.08 -15.18
N THR A 27 -22.56 0.68 -16.13
CA THR A 27 -23.50 1.80 -15.87
C THR A 27 -24.65 1.43 -14.93
N SER A 28 -25.17 0.20 -15.03
CA SER A 28 -26.22 -0.30 -14.14
C SER A 28 -25.76 -0.41 -12.68
N ALA A 29 -24.51 -0.81 -12.46
CA ALA A 29 -23.89 -0.88 -11.14
C ALA A 29 -23.55 0.51 -10.61
N LEU A 30 -23.06 1.42 -11.46
CA LEU A 30 -22.79 2.82 -11.07
C LEU A 30 -24.07 3.55 -10.67
N LYS A 31 -25.17 3.37 -11.42
CA LYS A 31 -26.47 3.96 -11.04
C LYS A 31 -26.97 3.45 -9.70
N LYS A 32 -26.85 2.14 -9.44
CA LYS A 32 -27.19 1.56 -8.13
C LYS A 32 -26.32 2.16 -7.03
N ALA A 33 -25.02 2.24 -7.25
CA ALA A 33 -24.04 2.81 -6.33
C ALA A 33 -24.36 4.27 -5.95
N LEU A 34 -24.85 5.08 -6.89
CA LEU A 34 -25.24 6.48 -6.66
C LEU A 34 -26.59 6.63 -5.95
N THR A 35 -27.45 5.61 -5.98
CA THR A 35 -28.77 5.61 -5.34
C THR A 35 -28.79 4.93 -3.98
N SER A 36 -27.74 4.15 -3.66
CA SER A 36 -27.58 3.50 -2.37
C SER A 36 -26.99 4.47 -1.36
N ASP A 37 -27.49 4.47 -0.12
CA ASP A 37 -26.86 5.19 1.00
C ASP A 37 -25.54 4.51 1.44
N ASP A 38 -25.29 3.29 0.97
CA ASP A 38 -24.06 2.54 1.23
C ASP A 38 -22.95 2.92 0.24
N ASN A 39 -21.90 3.53 0.77
CA ASN A 39 -20.66 3.86 0.03
C ASN A 39 -19.73 2.64 -0.19
N GLU A 40 -20.20 1.41 0.04
CA GLU A 40 -19.40 0.18 -0.04
C GLU A 40 -19.41 -0.44 -1.43
N VAL A 41 -18.82 0.25 -2.41
CA VAL A 41 -18.82 -0.21 -3.80
C VAL A 41 -17.43 -0.56 -4.29
N TYR A 42 -17.30 -1.75 -4.88
CA TYR A 42 -16.10 -2.18 -5.57
C TYR A 42 -16.19 -1.89 -7.07
N CYS A 43 -15.10 -1.42 -7.67
CA CYS A 43 -14.93 -1.46 -9.12
C CYS A 43 -14.79 -2.91 -9.61
N GLN A 44 -14.98 -3.14 -10.92
CA GLN A 44 -14.92 -4.46 -11.53
C GLN A 44 -13.63 -5.22 -11.20
N ARG A 45 -12.47 -4.55 -11.23
CA ARG A 45 -11.17 -5.15 -10.88
C ARG A 45 -11.15 -5.62 -9.43
N CYS A 46 -11.52 -4.77 -8.47
CA CYS A 46 -11.53 -5.13 -7.05
C CYS A 46 -12.55 -6.24 -6.75
N PHE A 47 -13.71 -6.19 -7.40
CA PHE A 47 -14.73 -7.23 -7.27
C PHE A 47 -14.20 -8.59 -7.75
N ARG A 48 -13.59 -8.66 -8.94
CA ARG A 48 -13.04 -9.92 -9.47
C ARG A 48 -11.86 -10.44 -8.67
N LEU A 49 -10.97 -9.56 -8.21
CA LEU A 49 -9.88 -9.96 -7.33
C LEU A 49 -10.41 -10.56 -6.03
N ARG A 50 -11.45 -9.97 -5.43
CA ARG A 50 -12.01 -10.42 -4.15
C ARG A 50 -12.81 -11.71 -4.26
N HIS A 51 -13.63 -11.86 -5.31
CA HIS A 51 -14.57 -12.97 -5.43
C HIS A 51 -14.07 -14.12 -6.29
N TYR A 52 -13.15 -13.84 -7.24
CA TYR A 52 -12.65 -14.83 -8.19
C TYR A 52 -11.13 -14.98 -8.17
N ASN A 53 -10.42 -14.23 -7.31
CA ASN A 53 -8.96 -14.18 -7.24
C ASN A 53 -8.31 -13.90 -8.61
N GLU A 54 -9.00 -13.14 -9.46
CA GLU A 54 -8.59 -12.87 -10.83
C GLU A 54 -7.95 -11.49 -10.93
N ILE A 55 -6.72 -11.45 -11.46
CA ILE A 55 -5.97 -10.22 -11.67
C ILE A 55 -6.33 -9.66 -13.04
N MET A 56 -7.07 -8.57 -13.07
CA MET A 56 -7.30 -7.81 -14.29
C MET A 56 -6.18 -6.79 -14.51
N PRO A 57 -5.52 -6.77 -15.67
CA PRO A 57 -4.59 -5.71 -16.02
C PRO A 57 -5.39 -4.42 -16.23
N VAL A 58 -4.93 -3.35 -15.58
CA VAL A 58 -5.39 -1.99 -15.82
C VAL A 58 -4.21 -1.24 -16.38
N GLU A 59 -4.46 -0.37 -17.36
CA GLU A 59 -3.43 0.56 -17.83
C GLU A 59 -3.13 1.56 -16.70
N GLU A 60 -2.18 1.20 -15.83
CA GLU A 60 -1.54 2.14 -14.93
C GLU A 60 -0.32 2.69 -15.66
N ASN A 61 -0.32 4.00 -15.91
CA ASN A 61 0.81 4.65 -16.52
C ASN A 61 1.97 4.66 -15.50
N ASN A 62 3.04 3.92 -15.79
CA ASN A 62 4.25 3.90 -14.95
C ASN A 62 4.80 5.31 -14.71
N ASP A 63 4.59 6.25 -15.63
CA ASP A 63 5.03 7.63 -15.48
C ASP A 63 4.27 8.36 -14.36
N ASP A 64 2.98 8.07 -14.18
CA ASP A 64 2.17 8.66 -13.11
C ASP A 64 2.65 8.17 -11.73
N PHE A 65 3.02 6.90 -11.63
CA PHE A 65 3.61 6.34 -10.42
C PHE A 65 4.97 6.98 -10.10
N LEU A 66 5.84 7.13 -11.10
CA LEU A 66 7.12 7.80 -10.94
C LEU A 66 6.95 9.29 -10.59
N ALA A 67 5.99 9.99 -11.18
CA ALA A 67 5.67 11.37 -10.86
C ALA A 67 5.17 11.51 -9.42
N LEU A 68 4.31 10.59 -8.97
CA LEU A 68 3.84 10.53 -7.59
C LEU A 68 5.00 10.33 -6.61
N LEU A 69 5.88 9.36 -6.88
CA LEU A 69 7.05 9.10 -6.05
C LEU A 69 8.01 10.30 -6.01
N ASN A 70 8.29 10.91 -7.16
CA ASN A 70 9.12 12.12 -7.24
C ASN A 70 8.55 13.28 -6.42
N SER A 71 7.21 13.39 -6.34
CA SER A 71 6.55 14.43 -5.54
C SER A 71 6.84 14.31 -4.04
N ILE A 72 7.18 13.11 -3.54
CA ILE A 72 7.49 12.88 -2.12
C ILE A 72 8.76 13.64 -1.73
N SER A 73 9.78 13.61 -2.59
CA SER A 73 11.06 14.30 -2.34
C SER A 73 10.91 15.82 -2.14
N GLN A 74 9.89 16.43 -2.75
CA GLN A 74 9.62 17.87 -2.71
C GLN A 74 8.77 18.30 -1.52
N LYS A 75 8.21 17.34 -0.77
CA LYS A 75 7.37 17.59 0.39
C LYS A 75 8.17 17.32 1.66
N LYS A 76 7.88 18.09 2.72
CA LYS A 76 8.32 17.76 4.08
C LYS A 76 7.39 16.68 4.63
N ALA A 77 7.83 15.43 4.57
CA ALA A 77 7.01 14.27 4.91
C ALA A 77 7.79 13.27 5.78
N LEU A 78 7.04 12.40 6.46
CA LEU A 78 7.57 11.21 7.10
C LEU A 78 7.25 10.00 6.21
N VAL A 79 8.29 9.25 5.82
CA VAL A 79 8.12 8.05 5.01
C VAL A 79 8.12 6.83 5.92
N VAL A 80 6.98 6.15 5.98
CA VAL A 80 6.81 4.90 6.74
C VAL A 80 6.74 3.74 5.76
N ASN A 81 7.80 2.94 5.71
CA ASN A 81 7.84 1.73 4.89
C ASN A 81 7.46 0.51 5.73
N VAL A 82 6.32 -0.11 5.41
CA VAL A 82 5.81 -1.30 6.08
C VAL A 82 6.22 -2.53 5.28
N VAL A 83 6.97 -3.43 5.92
CA VAL A 83 7.49 -4.66 5.30
C VAL A 83 6.97 -5.90 6.01
N ASP A 84 6.77 -6.99 5.28
CA ASP A 84 6.52 -8.30 5.88
C ASP A 84 7.83 -8.88 6.45
N LEU A 85 7.86 -9.27 7.72
CA LEU A 85 9.04 -9.87 8.33
C LEU A 85 9.42 -11.23 7.72
N PHE A 86 8.47 -11.96 7.15
CA PHE A 86 8.70 -13.28 6.55
C PHE A 86 8.99 -13.21 5.05
N ASP A 87 8.73 -12.06 4.43
CA ASP A 87 9.04 -11.78 3.03
C ASP A 87 9.71 -10.40 2.86
N PHE A 88 10.73 -10.17 3.68
CA PHE A 88 11.36 -8.85 3.85
C PHE A 88 12.00 -8.34 2.56
N SER A 89 12.74 -9.20 1.85
CA SER A 89 13.46 -8.81 0.63
C SER A 89 12.53 -8.37 -0.49
N ASN A 90 11.36 -9.02 -0.64
CA ASN A 90 10.37 -8.64 -1.63
C ASN A 90 9.52 -7.44 -1.19
N SER A 91 9.38 -7.23 0.12
CA SER A 91 8.67 -6.06 0.66
C SER A 91 9.53 -4.80 0.70
N LEU A 92 10.86 -4.92 0.65
CA LEU A 92 11.79 -3.79 0.77
C LEU A 92 12.00 -3.10 -0.59
N ILE A 93 11.46 -1.89 -0.72
CA ILE A 93 11.66 -1.06 -1.92
C ILE A 93 13.00 -0.33 -1.83
N SER A 94 14.09 -0.96 -2.26
CA SER A 94 15.44 -0.36 -2.24
C SER A 94 15.54 0.95 -3.05
N SER A 95 14.83 1.02 -4.18
CA SER A 95 14.75 2.20 -5.05
C SER A 95 14.12 3.42 -4.37
N ILE A 96 13.37 3.24 -3.26
CA ILE A 96 12.64 4.33 -2.60
C ILE A 96 13.56 5.44 -2.11
N LYS A 97 14.82 5.10 -1.81
CA LYS A 97 15.87 6.06 -1.40
C LYS A 97 15.97 7.26 -2.35
N ARG A 98 15.82 7.04 -3.66
CA ARG A 98 15.92 8.10 -4.68
C ARG A 98 14.74 9.08 -4.63
N PHE A 99 13.62 8.64 -4.09
CA PHE A 99 12.34 9.36 -4.09
C PHE A 99 12.02 10.03 -2.76
N ILE A 100 12.62 9.58 -1.65
CA ILE A 100 12.37 10.18 -0.33
C ILE A 100 13.17 11.48 -0.09
N GLY A 101 14.23 11.73 -0.85
CA GLY A 101 15.07 12.92 -0.66
C GLY A 101 15.67 13.00 0.75
N GLY A 102 15.51 14.14 1.42
CA GLY A 102 15.93 14.35 2.81
C GLY A 102 14.87 14.02 3.87
N ASN A 103 13.77 13.38 3.49
CA ASN A 103 12.69 13.06 4.42
C ASN A 103 13.09 11.99 5.43
N GLU A 104 12.51 12.08 6.62
CA GLU A 104 12.67 11.06 7.65
C GLU A 104 12.11 9.72 7.16
N TYR A 105 12.87 8.65 7.39
CA TYR A 105 12.54 7.30 6.94
C TYR A 105 12.42 6.35 8.13
N ILE A 106 11.26 5.71 8.27
CA ILE A 106 10.98 4.73 9.30
C ILE A 106 10.63 3.40 8.64
N LEU A 107 11.17 2.31 9.21
CA LEU A 107 10.88 0.95 8.77
C LEU A 107 9.99 0.23 9.80
N VAL A 108 8.93 -0.42 9.34
CA VAL A 108 7.96 -1.11 10.18
C VAL A 108 7.84 -2.56 9.74
N GLY A 109 8.26 -3.50 10.58
CA GLY A 109 8.14 -4.93 10.35
C GLY A 109 6.79 -5.45 10.83
N ASN A 110 5.92 -5.84 9.91
CA ASN A 110 4.61 -6.42 10.20
C ASN A 110 4.70 -7.93 10.42
N LYS A 111 3.64 -8.52 10.99
CA LYS A 111 3.48 -9.95 11.28
C LYS A 111 4.43 -10.48 12.36
N VAL A 112 4.85 -9.63 13.31
CA VAL A 112 5.72 -10.07 14.42
C VAL A 112 5.09 -11.18 15.27
N ASP A 113 3.77 -11.31 15.25
CA ASP A 113 3.04 -12.34 15.99
C ASP A 113 3.25 -13.78 15.48
N LEU A 114 3.81 -13.94 14.27
CA LEU A 114 4.16 -15.24 13.72
C LEU A 114 5.52 -15.74 14.24
N PHE A 115 6.30 -14.89 14.92
CA PHE A 115 7.55 -15.32 15.55
C PHE A 115 7.28 -16.17 16.82
N PRO A 116 8.16 -17.13 17.14
CA PRO A 116 8.14 -17.82 18.42
C PRO A 116 8.19 -16.85 19.61
N LYS A 117 7.49 -17.15 20.71
CA LYS A 117 7.39 -16.26 21.89
C LYS A 117 8.73 -15.90 22.53
N ASN A 118 9.74 -16.74 22.36
CA ASN A 118 11.10 -16.54 22.86
C ASN A 118 11.99 -15.70 21.92
N SER A 119 11.47 -15.22 20.79
CA SER A 119 12.20 -14.38 19.86
C SER A 119 12.46 -13.01 20.48
N LYS A 120 13.73 -12.59 20.50
CA LYS A 120 14.12 -11.27 21.00
C LYS A 120 13.85 -10.22 19.93
N GLU A 121 12.94 -9.29 20.21
CA GLU A 121 12.63 -8.19 19.29
C GLU A 121 13.85 -7.35 18.90
N SER A 122 14.81 -7.18 19.82
CA SER A 122 16.06 -6.48 19.53
C SER A 122 16.82 -7.14 18.37
N LYS A 123 16.94 -8.47 18.37
CA LYS A 123 17.60 -9.22 17.29
C LYS A 123 16.88 -9.05 15.95
N ILE A 124 15.55 -9.04 15.95
CA ILE A 124 14.75 -8.84 14.74
C ILE A 124 14.99 -7.42 14.19
N LYS A 125 14.92 -6.40 15.05
CA LYS A 125 15.19 -5.01 14.66
C LYS A 125 16.62 -4.81 14.15
N ASP A 126 17.60 -5.45 14.79
CA ASP A 126 19.00 -5.37 14.37
C ASP A 126 19.22 -6.04 13.01
N TRP A 127 18.61 -7.20 12.79
CA TRP A 127 18.60 -7.85 11.47
C TRP A 127 17.96 -6.96 10.41
N MET A 128 16.77 -6.41 10.65
CA MET A 128 16.11 -5.47 9.73
C MET A 128 16.99 -4.26 9.42
N ARG A 129 17.67 -3.71 10.43
CA ARG A 129 18.60 -2.58 10.24
C ARG A 129 19.76 -2.96 9.35
N GLN A 130 20.34 -4.15 9.54
CA GLN A 130 21.43 -4.65 8.70
C GLN A 130 20.98 -4.84 7.26
N GLU A 131 19.82 -5.47 7.02
CA GLU A 131 19.31 -5.67 5.67
C GLU A 131 18.94 -4.36 4.97
N ALA A 132 18.33 -3.42 5.69
CA ALA A 132 18.08 -2.07 5.16
C ALA A 132 19.40 -1.38 4.77
N ASN A 133 20.41 -1.43 5.63
CA ASN A 133 21.72 -0.83 5.38
C ASN A 133 22.42 -1.46 4.16
N ARG A 134 22.33 -2.78 3.98
CA ARG A 134 22.87 -3.47 2.79
C ARG A 134 22.23 -2.98 1.48
N ASN A 135 20.96 -2.58 1.55
CA ASN A 135 20.23 -1.98 0.43
C ASN A 135 20.38 -0.44 0.37
N GLY A 136 21.30 0.12 1.15
CA GLY A 136 21.59 1.56 1.17
C GLY A 136 20.55 2.42 1.87
N LEU A 137 19.57 1.82 2.56
CA LEU A 137 18.54 2.49 3.34
C LEU A 137 18.97 2.63 4.80
N LYS A 138 18.76 3.81 5.38
CA LYS A 138 19.13 4.11 6.77
C LYS A 138 17.89 4.58 7.55
N PRO A 139 17.09 3.67 8.10
CA PRO A 139 15.92 4.03 8.89
C PRO A 139 16.31 4.69 10.21
N GLU A 140 15.69 5.83 10.51
CA GLU A 140 15.80 6.54 11.79
C GLU A 140 15.28 5.68 12.94
N LYS A 141 14.16 4.99 12.70
CA LYS A 141 13.50 4.12 13.68
C LYS A 141 13.01 2.84 13.02
N ILE A 142 12.99 1.77 13.81
CA ILE A 142 12.45 0.47 13.42
C ILE A 142 11.40 0.01 14.44
N PHE A 143 10.20 -0.26 13.96
CA PHE A 143 9.09 -0.77 14.75
C PHE A 143 8.72 -2.18 14.32
N LEU A 144 8.21 -2.97 15.26
CA LEU A 144 7.63 -4.28 15.01
C LEU A 144 6.16 -4.22 15.37
N VAL A 145 5.30 -4.67 14.48
CA VAL A 145 3.85 -4.63 14.65
C VAL A 145 3.21 -5.94 14.19
N SER A 146 1.99 -6.17 14.65
CA SER A 146 1.08 -7.11 14.03
C SER A 146 -0.23 -6.38 13.74
N ALA A 147 -0.53 -6.23 12.45
CA ALA A 147 -1.80 -5.65 12.03
C ALA A 147 -2.99 -6.57 12.38
N ALA A 148 -2.77 -7.88 12.45
CA ALA A 148 -3.80 -8.88 12.77
C ALA A 148 -4.05 -9.00 14.28
N LYS A 149 -3.01 -8.91 15.10
CA LYS A 149 -3.10 -8.99 16.56
C LYS A 149 -2.54 -7.72 17.17
N LYS A 150 -3.42 -6.85 17.67
CA LYS A 150 -2.98 -5.72 18.48
C LYS A 150 -2.29 -6.26 19.73
N LYS A 151 -1.04 -5.84 19.97
CA LYS A 151 -0.48 -5.91 21.33
C LYS A 151 -1.28 -4.93 22.17
N ILE A 152 -2.06 -5.46 23.12
CA ILE A 152 -2.62 -4.71 24.25
C ILE A 152 -1.52 -4.63 25.30
#